data_AF-A0A532TJB7-F1
#
_entry.id   AF-A0A532TJB7-F1
#
_cell.length_a   1.000
_cell.length_b   1.000
_cell.length_c   1.000
_cell.angle_alpha   90.00
_cell.angle_beta   90.00
_cell.angle_gamma   90.00
#
_symmetry.space_group_name_H-M   'P 1'
#
loop_
_entity.id
_entity.type
_entity.pdbx_description
1 polymer ?
#
loop_
_entity_poly.entity_id
_entity_poly.type
_entity_poly.pdbx_seq_one_letter_code
_entity_poly.pdbx_strand_id
1 'polypeptide(L)'
;MTSYRLIIGILVGITLSFFTVFFFNMMVIVDQIKLLSGTNLTKIASLLIGANFDFDMISFFSGSPSILGFFAPEFLAWIFIGYITGTIAKGLKRGTIASILVVIVVLLIWIILSIISGQDLMALFQGTQLTETLGGIISALVGVLLGGSVGGLVSGPYEEFY
;
A
#
# COMPACT_ATOMS: atom_id res chain seq x y z
N MET A 1 16.14 4.67 -22.51
CA MET A 1 15.78 5.66 -21.46
C MET A 1 14.46 5.34 -20.73
N THR A 2 13.82 4.20 -20.99
CA THR A 2 12.50 3.85 -20.44
C THR A 2 12.59 3.04 -19.13
N SER A 3 13.65 2.25 -18.92
CA SER A 3 13.81 1.44 -17.70
C SER A 3 14.09 2.23 -16.41
N TYR A 4 14.79 3.37 -16.49
CA TYR A 4 15.05 4.17 -15.27
C TYR A 4 13.76 4.77 -14.69
N ARG A 5 12.79 5.12 -15.55
CA ARG A 5 11.50 5.69 -15.14
C ARG A 5 10.69 4.70 -14.32
N LEU A 6 10.70 3.44 -14.74
CA LEU A 6 10.05 2.35 -14.01
C LEU A 6 10.66 2.17 -12.62
N ILE A 7 11.99 2.16 -12.51
CA ILE A 7 12.68 2.05 -11.21
C ILE A 7 12.38 3.26 -10.33
N ILE A 8 12.45 4.48 -10.87
CA ILE A 8 12.14 5.71 -10.12
C ILE A 8 10.69 5.68 -9.64
N GLY A 9 9.74 5.29 -10.49
CA GLY A 9 8.34 5.16 -10.12
C GLY A 9 8.15 4.22 -8.93
N ILE A 10 8.81 3.05 -8.95
CA ILE A 10 8.77 2.09 -7.84
C ILE A 10 9.37 2.71 -6.55
N LEU A 11 10.55 3.33 -6.64
CA LEU A 11 11.20 3.95 -5.48
C LEU A 11 10.34 5.06 -4.87
N VAL A 12 9.73 5.91 -5.72
CA VAL A 12 8.82 6.97 -5.27
C VAL A 12 7.57 6.38 -4.66
N GLY A 13 6.97 5.36 -5.27
CA GLY A 13 5.77 4.71 -4.75
C GLY A 13 6.00 4.05 -3.39
N ILE A 14 7.12 3.33 -3.21
CA ILE A 14 7.52 2.78 -1.91
C ILE A 14 7.71 3.91 -0.92
N THR A 15 8.44 4.96 -1.28
CA THR A 15 8.66 6.11 -0.39
C THR A 15 7.33 6.72 0.06
N LEU A 16 6.39 6.92 -0.88
CA LEU A 16 5.06 7.44 -0.59
C LEU A 16 4.26 6.53 0.34
N SER A 17 4.36 5.20 0.24
CA SER A 17 3.62 4.29 1.13
C SER A 17 4.06 4.39 2.60
N PHE A 18 5.27 4.86 2.88
CA PHE A 18 5.70 5.17 4.25
C PHE A 18 5.08 6.48 4.76
N PHE A 19 4.83 7.44 3.87
CA PHE A 19 4.29 8.76 4.23
C PHE A 19 2.77 8.80 4.27
N THR A 20 2.08 8.13 3.35
CA THR A 20 0.61 8.19 3.26
C THR A 20 -0.06 7.65 4.51
N VAL A 21 0.40 6.53 5.06
CA VAL A 21 -0.14 6.03 6.33
C VAL A 21 0.12 7.00 7.48
N PHE A 22 1.30 7.61 7.53
CA PHE A 22 1.62 8.62 8.54
C PHE A 22 0.66 9.81 8.45
N PHE A 23 0.34 10.31 7.25
CA PHE A 23 -0.56 11.45 7.10
C PHE A 23 -2.03 11.12 7.37
N PHE A 24 -2.48 9.92 7.01
CA PHE A 24 -3.88 9.54 7.18
C PHE A 24 -4.22 9.01 8.57
N ASN A 25 -3.28 8.33 9.24
CA ASN A 25 -3.46 7.76 10.57
C ASN A 25 -2.63 8.47 11.65
N MET A 26 -2.26 9.73 11.41
CA MET A 26 -1.34 10.50 12.25
C MET A 26 -1.71 10.48 13.74
N MET A 27 -2.99 10.63 14.10
CA MET A 27 -3.43 10.62 15.49
C MET A 27 -3.23 9.24 16.16
N VAL A 28 -3.73 8.18 15.53
CA VAL A 28 -3.63 6.81 16.06
C VAL A 28 -2.18 6.36 16.15
N ILE A 29 -1.38 6.69 15.13
CA ILE A 29 0.04 6.39 15.06
C ILE A 29 0.81 7.14 16.14
N VAL A 30 0.55 8.44 16.33
CA VAL A 30 1.24 9.24 17.35
C VAL A 30 0.90 8.71 18.75
N ASP A 31 -0.34 8.30 19.00
CA ASP A 31 -0.73 7.74 20.28
C ASP A 31 -0.14 6.34 20.52
N GLN A 32 -0.08 5.50 19.48
CA GLN A 32 0.63 4.22 19.54
C GLN A 32 2.14 4.42 19.74
N ILE A 33 2.77 5.40 19.08
CA ILE A 33 4.19 5.72 19.24
C ILE A 33 4.47 6.24 20.66
N LYS A 34 3.58 7.06 21.24
CA LYS A 34 3.70 7.51 22.63
C LYS A 34 3.57 6.36 23.63
N LEU A 35 2.65 5.42 23.39
CA LEU A 35 2.50 4.21 24.20
C LEU A 35 3.69 3.25 24.05
N LEU A 36 4.29 3.22 22.86
CA LEU A 36 5.44 2.39 22.49
C LEU A 36 6.77 3.13 22.59
N SER A 37 6.83 4.33 23.17
CA SER A 37 8.04 5.17 23.19
C SER A 37 9.17 4.59 24.06
N GLY A 38 8.95 3.43 24.68
CA GLY A 38 9.96 2.60 25.34
C GLY A 38 10.30 1.29 24.61
N THR A 39 9.76 1.05 23.40
CA THR A 39 9.90 -0.22 22.66
C THR A 39 10.65 -0.05 21.34
N ASN A 40 11.22 -1.17 20.88
CA ASN A 40 12.04 -1.31 19.67
C ASN A 40 11.48 -0.57 18.45
N LEU A 41 12.30 0.30 17.84
CA LEU A 41 11.99 1.06 16.60
C LEU A 41 11.46 0.17 15.46
N THR A 42 11.92 -1.08 15.39
CA THR A 42 11.48 -2.06 14.39
C THR A 42 10.00 -2.41 14.51
N LYS A 43 9.45 -2.43 15.73
CA LYS A 43 8.02 -2.69 15.98
C LYS A 43 7.16 -1.53 15.51
N ILE A 44 7.61 -0.29 15.74
CA ILE A 44 6.94 0.92 15.25
C ILE A 44 6.93 0.92 13.72
N ALA A 45 8.07 0.63 13.08
CA ALA A 45 8.15 0.55 11.61
C ALA A 45 7.23 -0.54 11.03
N SER A 46 7.17 -1.72 11.65
CA SER A 46 6.24 -2.79 11.24
C SER A 46 4.77 -2.35 11.33
N LEU A 47 4.36 -1.70 12.42
CA LEU A 47 2.99 -1.20 12.59
C LEU A 47 2.64 -0.12 11.55
N LEU A 48 3.57 0.81 11.29
CA LEU A 48 3.38 1.87 10.30
C LEU A 48 3.18 1.31 8.89
N ILE A 49 3.95 0.31 8.49
CA ILE A 49 3.78 -0.28 7.16
C ILE A 49 2.52 -1.14 7.13
N GLY A 50 2.25 -1.90 8.19
CA GLY A 50 1.07 -2.75 8.30
C GLY A 50 -0.23 -1.98 8.13
N ALA A 51 -0.30 -0.76 8.65
CA ALA A 51 -1.46 0.11 8.51
C ALA A 51 -1.76 0.54 7.06
N ASN A 52 -0.88 0.32 6.09
CA ASN A 52 -1.25 0.41 4.67
C ASN A 52 -2.32 -0.62 4.27
N PHE A 53 -2.43 -1.72 5.01
CA PHE A 53 -3.27 -2.87 4.69
C PHE A 53 -4.48 -2.99 5.63
N ASP A 54 -4.81 -1.96 6.41
CA ASP A 54 -5.91 -2.03 7.40
C ASP A 54 -7.30 -2.01 6.75
N PHE A 55 -7.44 -1.50 5.52
CA PHE A 55 -8.74 -1.52 4.84
C PHE A 55 -9.08 -2.91 4.30
N ASP A 56 -9.88 -3.65 5.06
CA ASP A 56 -10.43 -4.94 4.65
C ASP A 56 -11.58 -4.78 3.63
N MET A 57 -11.22 -4.92 2.35
CA MET A 57 -12.18 -4.89 1.26
C MET A 57 -13.16 -6.07 1.25
N ILE A 58 -12.76 -7.25 1.75
CA ILE A 58 -13.64 -8.43 1.80
C ILE A 58 -14.76 -8.19 2.82
N SER A 59 -14.40 -7.78 4.03
CA SER A 59 -15.39 -7.47 5.08
C SER A 59 -16.27 -6.29 4.70
N PHE A 60 -15.70 -5.27 4.03
CA PHE A 60 -16.49 -4.14 3.53
C PHE A 60 -17.62 -4.57 2.60
N PHE A 61 -17.34 -5.44 1.62
CA PHE A 61 -18.35 -5.89 0.65
C PHE A 61 -19.25 -7.02 1.14
N SER A 62 -18.80 -7.82 2.11
CA SER A 62 -19.61 -8.90 2.70
C SER A 62 -20.54 -8.43 3.83
N GLY A 63 -20.23 -7.29 4.45
CA GLY A 63 -21.04 -6.66 5.48
C GLY A 63 -22.07 -5.67 4.91
N SER A 64 -22.19 -4.52 5.56
CA SER A 64 -23.02 -3.40 5.10
C SER A 64 -22.13 -2.28 4.55
N PRO A 65 -21.85 -2.26 3.24
CA PRO A 65 -20.99 -1.26 2.64
C PRO A 65 -21.60 0.13 2.81
N SER A 66 -20.81 1.06 3.33
CA SER A 66 -21.19 2.48 3.44
C SER A 66 -20.35 3.33 2.51
N ILE A 67 -20.93 4.42 1.98
CA ILE A 67 -20.22 5.35 1.10
C ILE A 67 -18.99 5.93 1.82
N LEU A 68 -19.13 6.30 3.10
CA LEU A 68 -18.02 6.82 3.90
C LEU A 68 -16.91 5.78 4.10
N GLY A 69 -17.26 4.51 4.28
CA GLY A 69 -16.28 3.43 4.37
C GLY A 69 -15.54 3.18 3.06
N PHE A 70 -16.15 3.46 1.90
CA PHE A 70 -15.47 3.33 0.61
C PHE A 70 -14.35 4.36 0.42
N PHE A 71 -14.48 5.55 1.02
CA PHE A 71 -13.44 6.58 1.05
C PHE A 71 -12.44 6.36 2.19
N ALA A 72 -12.20 5.10 2.56
CA ALA A 72 -11.18 4.75 3.53
C ALA A 72 -9.82 5.32 3.10
N PRO A 73 -9.11 6.00 4.02
CA PRO A 73 -7.84 6.66 3.71
C PRO A 73 -6.79 5.73 3.10
N GLU A 74 -6.73 4.47 3.56
CA GLU A 74 -5.77 3.47 3.11
C GLU A 74 -6.02 3.09 1.65
N PHE A 75 -7.28 2.88 1.27
CA PHE A 75 -7.65 2.56 -0.11
C PHE A 75 -7.36 3.72 -1.06
N LEU A 76 -7.69 4.95 -0.64
CA LEU A 76 -7.40 6.16 -1.42
C LEU A 76 -5.89 6.42 -1.54
N ALA A 77 -5.12 6.15 -0.49
CA ALA A 77 -3.67 6.23 -0.51
C ALA A 77 -3.08 5.31 -1.57
N TRP A 78 -3.58 4.06 -1.67
CA TRP A 78 -3.13 3.13 -2.69
C TRP A 78 -3.49 3.57 -4.11
N ILE A 79 -4.68 4.15 -4.32
CA ILE A 79 -5.02 4.78 -5.61
C ILE A 79 -4.05 5.91 -5.94
N PHE A 80 -3.77 6.79 -4.98
CA PHE A 80 -2.86 7.91 -5.19
C PHE A 80 -1.41 7.46 -5.48
N ILE A 81 -0.89 6.52 -4.70
CA ILE A 81 0.44 5.91 -4.90
C ILE A 81 0.52 5.28 -6.28
N GLY A 82 -0.49 4.49 -6.66
CA GLY A 82 -0.59 3.88 -7.98
C GLY A 82 -0.57 4.94 -9.07
N TYR A 83 -1.38 6.00 -8.93
CA TYR A 83 -1.44 7.08 -9.90
C TYR A 83 -0.09 7.79 -10.11
N ILE A 84 0.59 8.18 -9.03
CA ILE A 84 1.91 8.82 -9.13
C ILE A 84 2.93 7.86 -9.74
N THR A 85 2.97 6.61 -9.27
CA THR A 85 3.90 5.59 -9.76
C THR A 85 3.68 5.33 -11.25
N GLY A 86 2.44 5.17 -11.68
CA GLY A 86 2.05 4.98 -13.07
C GLY A 86 2.39 6.17 -13.96
N THR A 87 2.18 7.38 -13.45
CA THR A 87 2.50 8.64 -14.14
C THR A 87 4.01 8.77 -14.40
N ILE A 88 4.84 8.37 -13.44
CA ILE A 88 6.31 8.40 -13.58
C ILE A 88 6.78 7.31 -14.56
N ALA A 89 6.24 6.10 -14.43
CA ALA A 89 6.63 4.95 -15.26
C ALA A 89 6.25 5.12 -16.73
N LYS A 90 5.13 5.81 -17.01
CA LYS A 90 4.51 6.09 -18.32
C LYS A 90 4.11 4.87 -19.13
N GLY A 91 2.91 4.95 -19.73
CA GLY A 91 2.30 3.85 -20.48
C GLY A 91 1.54 2.90 -19.56
N LEU A 92 0.44 2.33 -20.05
CA LEU A 92 -0.49 1.52 -19.26
C LEU A 92 0.20 0.26 -18.69
N LYS A 93 0.92 -0.50 -19.52
CA LYS A 93 1.60 -1.73 -19.14
C LYS A 93 2.72 -1.48 -18.13
N ARG A 94 3.58 -0.49 -18.39
CA ARG A 94 4.67 -0.16 -17.45
C ARG A 94 4.14 0.45 -16.16
N GLY A 95 3.12 1.30 -16.25
CA GLY A 95 2.47 1.91 -15.10
C GLY A 95 1.80 0.88 -14.19
N THR A 96 1.07 -0.08 -14.75
CA THR A 96 0.48 -1.20 -13.99
C THR A 96 1.54 -2.08 -13.36
N ILE A 97 2.58 -2.48 -14.10
CA ILE A 97 3.69 -3.29 -13.56
C ILE A 97 4.40 -2.56 -12.41
N ALA A 98 4.79 -1.30 -12.61
CA ALA A 98 5.48 -0.51 -11.59
C ALA A 98 4.64 -0.39 -10.32
N SER A 99 3.35 -0.12 -10.49
CA SER A 99 2.42 0.06 -9.37
C SER A 99 2.23 -1.24 -8.60
N ILE A 100 2.01 -2.38 -9.27
CA ILE A 100 1.91 -3.71 -8.61
C ILE A 100 3.21 -4.03 -7.85
N LEU A 101 4.37 -3.74 -8.43
CA LEU A 101 5.66 -3.98 -7.79
C LEU A 101 5.82 -3.18 -6.50
N VAL A 102 5.26 -1.96 -6.41
CA VAL A 102 5.24 -1.20 -5.15
C VAL A 102 4.52 -1.98 -4.06
N VAL A 103 3.32 -2.51 -4.32
CA VAL A 103 2.57 -3.30 -3.33
C VAL A 103 3.35 -4.52 -2.88
N ILE A 104 3.93 -5.27 -3.83
CA ILE A 104 4.72 -6.47 -3.52
C ILE A 104 5.92 -6.12 -2.63
N VAL A 105 6.67 -5.08 -2.98
CA VAL A 105 7.85 -4.68 -2.22
C VAL A 105 7.46 -4.19 -0.83
N VAL A 106 6.40 -3.39 -0.70
CA VAL A 106 5.90 -2.90 0.59
C VAL A 106 5.42 -4.06 1.48
N LEU A 107 4.71 -5.03 0.89
CA LEU A 107 4.28 -6.25 1.59
C LEU A 107 5.48 -7.07 2.08
N LEU A 108 6.52 -7.23 1.25
CA LEU A 108 7.74 -7.94 1.65
C LEU A 108 8.48 -7.21 2.77
N ILE A 109 8.61 -5.89 2.69
CA ILE A 109 9.24 -5.09 3.76
C ILE A 109 8.44 -5.24 5.05
N TRP A 110 7.11 -5.18 4.97
CA TRP A 110 6.24 -5.39 6.14
C TRP A 110 6.47 -6.75 6.79
N ILE A 111 6.42 -7.84 6.01
CA ILE A 111 6.66 -9.21 6.50
C ILE A 111 8.03 -9.32 7.17
N ILE A 112 9.08 -8.79 6.54
CA ILE A 112 10.45 -8.82 7.09
C ILE A 112 10.53 -8.06 8.42
N LEU A 113 9.93 -6.87 8.50
CA LEU A 113 9.92 -6.08 9.73
C LEU A 113 9.09 -6.74 10.83
N SER A 114 7.99 -7.40 10.49
CA SER A 114 7.17 -8.17 11.44
C SER A 114 7.97 -9.35 12.01
N ILE A 115 8.75 -10.06 11.19
CA ILE A 115 9.66 -11.13 11.68
C ILE A 115 10.72 -10.54 12.63
N ILE A 116 11.41 -9.49 12.21
CA ILE A 116 12.49 -8.87 13.01
C ILE A 116 11.96 -8.30 14.33
N SER A 117 10.73 -7.77 14.34
CA SER A 117 10.09 -7.23 15.53
C SER A 117 9.47 -8.29 16.44
N GLY A 118 9.57 -9.57 16.07
CA GLY A 118 9.06 -10.70 16.85
C GLY A 118 7.53 -10.76 16.87
N GLN A 119 6.86 -10.21 15.85
CA GLN A 119 5.41 -10.39 15.71
C GLN A 119 5.10 -11.81 15.27
N ASP A 120 4.03 -12.38 15.83
CA ASP A 120 3.54 -13.68 15.42
C ASP A 120 2.81 -13.55 14.07
N LEU A 121 3.57 -13.73 12.97
CA LEU A 121 3.00 -13.78 11.63
C LEU A 121 1.95 -14.89 11.48
N MET A 122 2.05 -15.96 12.27
CA MET A 122 1.12 -17.07 12.16
C MET A 122 -0.29 -16.66 12.60
N ALA A 123 -0.40 -15.73 13.56
CA ALA A 123 -1.68 -15.15 13.96
C ALA A 123 -2.37 -14.43 12.79
N LEU A 124 -1.61 -13.65 11.99
CA LEU A 124 -2.14 -12.90 10.85
C LEU A 124 -2.77 -13.79 9.76
N PHE A 125 -2.38 -15.06 9.69
CA PHE A 125 -2.89 -16.01 8.71
C PHE A 125 -3.84 -17.06 9.32
N GLN A 126 -4.44 -16.77 10.48
CA GLN A 126 -5.38 -17.66 11.16
C GLN A 126 -6.73 -16.99 11.48
N GLY A 127 -7.80 -17.78 11.45
CA GLY A 127 -9.14 -17.33 11.87
C GLY A 127 -9.66 -16.13 11.08
N THR A 128 -10.24 -15.16 11.78
CA THR A 128 -10.78 -13.91 11.18
C THR A 128 -9.68 -12.94 10.75
N GLN A 129 -8.47 -13.04 11.32
CA GLN A 129 -7.34 -12.19 10.95
C GLN A 129 -6.82 -12.51 9.54
N LEU A 130 -7.00 -13.76 9.08
CA LEU A 130 -6.69 -14.14 7.70
C LEU A 130 -7.55 -13.36 6.70
N THR A 131 -8.86 -13.25 6.95
CA THR A 131 -9.77 -12.53 6.06
C THR A 131 -9.46 -11.03 6.04
N GLU A 132 -9.16 -10.45 7.20
CA GLU A 132 -8.76 -9.04 7.33
C GLU A 132 -7.47 -8.75 6.55
N THR A 133 -6.43 -9.58 6.76
CA THR A 133 -5.14 -9.43 6.07
C THR A 133 -5.28 -9.59 4.56
N LEU A 134 -6.02 -10.59 4.10
CA LEU A 134 -6.27 -10.78 2.66
C LEU A 134 -7.09 -9.63 2.06
N GLY A 135 -8.09 -9.14 2.80
CA GLY A 135 -8.89 -7.99 2.38
C GLY A 135 -8.05 -6.72 2.24
N GLY A 136 -7.13 -6.50 3.16
CA GLY A 136 -6.12 -5.44 3.10
C GLY A 136 -5.21 -5.52 1.87
N ILE A 137 -4.68 -6.71 1.58
CA ILE A 137 -3.83 -6.95 0.42
C ILE A 137 -4.62 -6.73 -0.89
N ILE A 138 -5.86 -7.24 -0.96
CA ILE A 138 -6.72 -7.05 -2.13
C ILE A 138 -7.04 -5.57 -2.32
N SER A 139 -7.36 -4.86 -1.25
CA SER A 139 -7.57 -3.41 -1.28
C SER A 139 -6.38 -2.68 -1.89
N ALA A 140 -5.18 -2.97 -1.40
CA ALA A 140 -3.94 -2.37 -1.90
C ALA A 140 -3.76 -2.65 -3.39
N LEU A 141 -3.94 -3.90 -3.81
CA LEU A 141 -3.83 -4.31 -5.22
C LEU A 141 -4.85 -3.60 -6.11
N VAL A 142 -6.13 -3.57 -5.70
CA VAL A 142 -7.19 -2.91 -6.47
C VAL A 142 -6.93 -1.41 -6.57
N GLY A 143 -6.61 -0.76 -5.46
CA GLY A 143 -6.35 0.68 -5.43
C GLY A 143 -5.19 1.06 -6.35
N VAL A 144 -4.07 0.35 -6.21
CA VAL A 144 -2.86 0.55 -7.03
C VAL A 144 -3.08 0.24 -8.50
N LEU A 145 -3.87 -0.78 -8.84
CA LEU A 145 -4.21 -1.10 -10.23
C LEU A 145 -5.03 0.02 -10.88
N LEU A 146 -6.05 0.52 -10.18
CA LEU A 146 -6.87 1.63 -10.65
C LEU A 146 -6.03 2.90 -10.82
N GLY A 147 -5.24 3.27 -9.80
CA GLY A 147 -4.34 4.42 -9.87
C GLY A 147 -3.30 4.28 -10.97
N GLY A 148 -2.57 3.17 -10.99
CA GLY A 148 -1.45 2.91 -11.89
C GLY A 148 -1.85 2.84 -13.35
N SER A 149 -3.02 2.27 -13.65
CA SER A 149 -3.57 2.24 -15.00
C SER A 149 -3.92 3.64 -15.49
N VAL A 150 -4.65 4.43 -14.69
CA VAL A 150 -5.02 5.82 -15.03
C VAL A 150 -3.77 6.69 -15.18
N GLY A 151 -2.83 6.63 -14.23
CA GLY A 151 -1.59 7.41 -14.28
C GLY A 151 -0.71 7.05 -15.49
N GLY A 152 -0.57 5.76 -15.79
CA GLY A 152 0.17 5.29 -16.96
C GLY A 152 -0.47 5.71 -18.29
N LEU A 153 -1.80 5.64 -18.40
CA LEU A 153 -2.55 6.04 -19.58
C LEU A 153 -2.46 7.54 -19.87
N VAL A 154 -2.61 8.39 -18.85
CA VAL A 154 -2.60 9.85 -19.04
C VAL A 154 -1.22 10.38 -19.40
N SER A 155 -0.16 9.76 -18.87
CA SER A 155 1.20 10.30 -18.94
C SER A 155 2.01 9.89 -20.18
N GLY A 156 1.61 8.85 -20.90
CA GLY A 156 2.37 8.37 -22.05
C GLY A 156 1.78 7.15 -22.75
N PRO A 157 0.57 7.24 -23.32
CA PRO A 157 -0.08 6.10 -23.98
C PRO A 157 0.74 5.60 -25.20
N TYR A 158 1.50 6.49 -25.83
CA TYR A 158 2.35 6.16 -27.00
C TYR A 158 3.72 5.58 -26.62
N GLU A 159 4.17 5.73 -25.36
CA GLU A 159 5.46 5.18 -24.89
C GLU A 159 5.41 3.66 -24.64
N GLU A 160 4.28 3.00 -24.90
CA GLU A 160 4.15 1.54 -24.84
C GLU A 160 4.77 0.83 -26.04
N PHE A 161 4.79 1.51 -27.20
CA PHE A 161 5.22 0.93 -28.49
C PHE A 161 6.67 1.26 -28.86
N TYR A 162 7.36 2.04 -28.01
CA TYR A 162 8.74 2.51 -28.18
C TYR A 162 9.59 2.26 -26.91
#